data_AF-A0A6A5Z3B6-F1
#
_entry.id   AF-A0A6A5Z3B6-F1
#
_cell.length_a   1.000
_cell.length_b   1.000
_cell.length_c   1.000
_cell.angle_alpha   90.00
_cell.angle_beta   90.00
_cell.angle_gamma   90.00
#
_symmetry.space_group_name_H-M   'P 1'
#
loop_
_entity.id
_entity.type
_entity.pdbx_description
1 polymer ?
#
loop_
_entity_poly.entity_id
_entity_poly.type
_entity_poly.pdbx_seq_one_letter_code
_entity_poly.pdbx_strand_id
1 'polypeptide(L)'
;MKSCNFLLTTFIPLLWAPAVLAHPVEVLDDLPPPPQRRYQACEPIGTYTTDWFLSTPLPDYHGIFNNTALFYTRGLTSRAISHATAHGLTTIWAVWPCYLYNHLNTTDNPMRCIHNDATKRTMFYENMSRAFAKKANGSVVVMHGADDYDKPPMDGIWGRVELPTMKDGDGVSSVGKIKDDGSEHKVVWRRKSEKVDHIAEEVKQERIEMKKRDVELGAQMACLRASEYDWYDNIDW
;
A
#
# COMPACT_ATOMS: atom_id res chain seq x y z
N MET A 1 15.56 -18.28 -0.86
CA MET A 1 14.25 -18.37 -0.16
C MET A 1 14.19 -19.71 0.57
N LYS A 2 14.12 -19.70 1.91
CA LYS A 2 13.99 -20.93 2.72
C LYS A 2 12.51 -21.16 3.02
N SER A 3 11.94 -22.17 2.37
CA SER A 3 10.55 -22.59 2.54
C SER A 3 10.36 -23.35 3.85
N CYS A 4 9.33 -23.00 4.63
CA CYS A 4 8.82 -23.82 5.74
C CYS A 4 7.88 -24.88 5.17
N ASN A 5 8.33 -26.14 5.09
CA ASN A 5 7.49 -27.29 4.76
C ASN A 5 6.73 -27.77 6.00
N PHE A 6 5.40 -27.74 5.96
CA PHE A 6 4.54 -28.42 6.92
C PHE A 6 4.11 -29.76 6.30
N LEU A 7 4.72 -30.86 6.75
CA LEU A 7 4.29 -32.20 6.39
C LEU A 7 3.13 -32.61 7.30
N LEU A 8 1.97 -32.88 6.70
CA LEU A 8 0.88 -33.62 7.32
C LEU A 8 1.31 -35.08 7.50
N THR A 9 1.36 -35.55 8.74
CA THR A 9 1.48 -36.97 9.09
C THR A 9 0.18 -37.48 9.70
N THR A 10 -0.23 -38.64 9.19
CA THR A 10 -1.46 -39.37 9.42
C THR A 10 -1.55 -40.00 10.81
N PHE A 11 -2.78 -40.02 11.34
CA PHE A 11 -3.19 -40.70 12.57
C PHE A 11 -3.23 -42.23 12.39
N ILE A 12 -2.64 -42.96 13.34
CA ILE A 12 -2.90 -44.40 13.58
C ILE A 12 -3.18 -44.56 15.08
N PRO A 13 -4.36 -45.04 15.50
CA PRO A 13 -4.59 -45.42 16.89
C PRO A 13 -4.30 -46.92 17.07
N LEU A 14 -3.48 -47.26 18.06
CA LEU A 14 -3.43 -48.62 18.59
C LEU A 14 -3.22 -48.56 20.09
N LEU A 15 -4.29 -48.95 20.78
CA LEU A 15 -4.35 -49.33 22.18
C LEU A 15 -3.27 -50.38 22.47
N TRP A 16 -2.55 -50.24 23.56
CA TRP A 16 -2.02 -51.33 24.39
C TRP A 16 -1.63 -50.75 25.76
N ALA A 17 -2.33 -51.22 26.81
CA ALA A 17 -1.87 -51.09 28.19
C ALA A 17 -1.08 -52.37 28.52
N PRO A 18 0.09 -52.26 29.17
CA PRO A 18 0.19 -52.93 30.47
C PRO A 18 1.16 -52.28 31.48
N ALA A 19 0.93 -52.71 32.73
CA ALA A 19 1.89 -52.88 33.82
C ALA A 19 2.64 -51.65 34.35
N VAL A 20 2.14 -51.12 35.46
CA VAL A 20 2.87 -50.26 36.38
C VAL A 20 3.96 -51.09 37.07
N LEU A 21 5.18 -51.04 36.53
CA LEU A 21 6.39 -51.39 37.26
C LEU A 21 6.93 -50.11 37.91
N ALA A 22 6.79 -50.02 39.24
CA ALA A 22 7.40 -48.97 40.04
C ALA A 22 8.93 -49.12 39.99
N HIS A 23 9.56 -48.40 39.08
CA HIS A 23 11.01 -48.23 39.06
C HIS A 23 11.40 -47.21 40.13
N PRO A 24 12.51 -47.42 40.86
CA PRO A 24 13.04 -46.41 41.76
C PRO A 24 13.30 -45.12 40.96
N VAL A 25 12.72 -44.01 41.41
CA VAL A 25 13.01 -42.68 40.89
C VAL A 25 14.45 -42.37 41.29
N GLU A 26 15.40 -42.67 40.40
CA GLU A 26 16.69 -42.02 40.44
C GLU A 26 16.42 -40.53 40.27
N VAL A 27 16.67 -39.78 41.34
CA VAL A 27 16.66 -38.33 41.33
C VAL A 27 17.76 -37.89 40.37
N LEU A 28 17.38 -37.63 39.12
CA LEU A 28 18.25 -37.05 38.10
C LEU A 28 18.47 -35.58 38.45
N ASP A 29 19.32 -35.32 39.44
CA ASP A 29 19.70 -33.99 39.94
C ASP A 29 20.60 -33.20 38.96
N ASP A 30 20.88 -33.73 37.76
CA ASP A 30 21.75 -33.12 36.75
C ASP A 30 20.98 -32.59 35.53
N LEU A 31 19.80 -31.98 35.72
CA LEU A 31 19.25 -31.14 34.67
C LEU A 31 20.13 -29.88 34.56
N PRO A 32 20.71 -29.57 33.38
CA PRO A 32 21.46 -28.34 33.21
C PRO A 32 20.58 -27.15 33.60
N PRO A 33 21.14 -26.13 34.28
CA PRO A 33 20.35 -24.97 34.67
C PRO A 33 19.63 -24.43 33.44
N PRO A 34 18.33 -24.06 33.57
CA PRO A 34 17.57 -23.57 32.44
C PRO A 34 18.36 -22.43 31.79
N PRO A 35 18.46 -22.40 30.45
CA PRO A 35 19.27 -21.42 29.76
C PRO A 35 18.91 -20.03 30.29
N GLN A 36 19.88 -19.36 30.91
CA GLN A 36 19.65 -18.06 31.51
C GLN A 36 19.09 -17.14 30.43
N ARG A 37 17.83 -16.71 30.57
CA ARG A 37 17.20 -15.80 29.62
C ARG A 37 18.03 -14.54 29.57
N ARG A 38 18.73 -14.33 28.45
CA ARG A 38 19.58 -13.16 28.26
C ARG A 38 18.68 -11.93 28.24
N TYR A 39 18.75 -11.13 29.29
CA TYR A 39 18.15 -9.82 29.32
C TYR A 39 18.79 -8.98 28.21
N GLN A 40 18.01 -8.56 27.23
CA GLN A 40 18.44 -7.61 26.21
C GLN A 40 17.97 -6.21 26.60
N ALA A 41 18.83 -5.21 26.46
CA ALA A 41 18.44 -3.82 26.61
C ALA A 41 17.36 -3.47 25.57
N CYS A 42 16.46 -2.55 25.93
CA CYS A 42 15.50 -2.04 24.98
C CYS A 42 16.17 -1.15 23.94
N GLU A 43 15.77 -1.30 22.68
CA GLU A 43 16.18 -0.40 21.61
C GLU A 43 15.51 0.97 21.77
N PRO A 44 16.24 2.08 21.60
CA PRO A 44 15.67 3.41 21.68
C PRO A 44 14.91 3.74 20.39
N ILE A 45 13.73 4.37 20.53
CA ILE A 45 12.92 4.79 19.37
C ILE A 45 13.66 5.77 18.44
N GLY A 46 14.61 6.53 18.98
CA GLY A 46 15.44 7.48 18.22
C GLY A 46 16.33 6.84 17.15
N THR A 47 16.61 5.54 17.24
CA THR A 47 17.34 4.80 16.18
C THR A 47 16.52 4.70 14.90
N TYR A 48 15.21 4.49 15.01
CA TYR A 48 14.33 4.11 13.89
C TYR A 48 13.73 5.32 13.18
N THR A 49 14.60 6.16 12.64
CA THR A 49 14.22 7.31 11.80
C THR A 49 13.87 6.85 10.39
N THR A 50 13.20 7.71 9.61
CA THR A 50 12.96 7.44 8.18
C THR A 50 14.28 7.19 7.43
N ASP A 51 15.35 7.94 7.72
CA ASP A 51 16.64 7.80 7.05
C ASP A 51 17.36 6.50 7.43
N TRP A 52 17.21 6.06 8.69
CA TRP A 52 17.68 4.74 9.09
C TRP A 52 17.01 3.66 8.26
N PHE A 53 15.67 3.66 8.16
CA PHE A 53 14.95 2.67 7.33
C PHE A 53 15.32 2.73 5.85
N LEU A 54 15.63 3.91 5.30
CA LEU A 54 16.10 4.04 3.92
C LEU A 54 17.49 3.43 3.69
N SER A 55 18.35 3.44 4.72
CA SER A 55 19.73 2.95 4.66
C SER A 55 19.91 1.49 5.10
N THR A 56 18.92 0.90 5.76
CA THR A 56 18.98 -0.48 6.28
C THR A 56 17.94 -1.47 5.72
N PRO A 57 17.46 -1.37 4.46
CA PRO A 57 16.65 -2.44 3.89
C PRO A 57 17.47 -3.75 3.77
N LEU A 58 16.78 -4.88 3.65
CA LEU A 58 17.41 -6.15 3.28
C LEU A 58 18.08 -6.02 1.88
N PRO A 59 19.15 -6.79 1.58
CA PRO A 59 19.95 -6.62 0.36
C PRO A 59 19.13 -6.54 -0.94
N ASP A 60 18.11 -7.40 -1.08
CA ASP A 60 17.25 -7.46 -2.26
C ASP A 60 16.38 -6.21 -2.47
N TYR A 61 16.30 -5.32 -1.47
CA TYR A 61 15.44 -4.13 -1.43
C TYR A 61 16.22 -2.82 -1.31
N HIS A 62 17.54 -2.82 -1.56
CA HIS A 62 18.34 -1.59 -1.58
C HIS A 62 17.86 -0.60 -2.65
N GLY A 63 17.39 -1.08 -3.80
CA GLY A 63 16.90 -0.26 -4.91
C GLY A 63 15.53 0.40 -4.68
N ILE A 64 15.04 1.07 -5.72
CA ILE A 64 13.68 1.63 -5.79
C ILE A 64 12.66 0.58 -6.26
N PHE A 65 11.41 0.70 -5.82
CA PHE A 65 10.32 -0.19 -6.18
C PHE A 65 9.60 0.32 -7.43
N ASN A 66 10.14 -0.03 -8.60
CA ASN A 66 9.60 0.37 -9.91
C ASN A 66 8.32 -0.39 -10.24
N ASN A 67 7.16 0.26 -10.11
CA ASN A 67 5.84 -0.31 -10.37
C ASN A 67 5.47 -1.55 -9.53
N THR A 68 6.22 -1.83 -8.47
CA THR A 68 6.06 -3.04 -7.65
C THR A 68 5.58 -2.77 -6.23
N ALA A 69 5.45 -1.50 -5.82
CA ALA A 69 5.00 -1.19 -4.45
C ALA A 69 3.50 -1.43 -4.27
N LEU A 70 3.16 -2.30 -3.30
CA LEU A 70 1.80 -2.52 -2.82
C LEU A 70 1.64 -1.99 -1.40
N PHE A 71 0.75 -1.02 -1.28
CA PHE A 71 0.24 -0.48 -0.02
C PHE A 71 -1.13 -1.11 0.29
N TYR A 72 -1.65 -0.89 1.49
CA TYR A 72 -2.96 -1.38 1.87
C TYR A 72 -3.55 -0.60 3.05
N THR A 73 -4.87 -0.54 3.16
CA THR A 73 -5.57 0.09 4.29
C THR A 73 -5.67 -0.85 5.50
N ARG A 74 -6.07 -0.32 6.66
CA ARG A 74 -6.16 -1.07 7.94
C ARG A 74 -6.88 -2.41 7.78
N GLY A 75 -6.34 -3.46 8.39
CA GLY A 75 -6.97 -4.79 8.46
C GLY A 75 -6.65 -5.72 7.29
N LEU A 76 -5.88 -5.28 6.28
CA LEU A 76 -5.63 -6.05 5.06
C LEU A 76 -4.25 -6.69 4.96
N THR A 77 -3.45 -6.68 6.04
CA THR A 77 -2.05 -7.16 6.04
C THR A 77 -1.89 -8.53 5.37
N SER A 78 -2.65 -9.55 5.81
CA SER A 78 -2.54 -10.91 5.28
C SER A 78 -2.94 -11.00 3.80
N ARG A 79 -4.01 -10.30 3.40
CA ARG A 79 -4.48 -10.27 2.00
C ARG A 79 -3.46 -9.58 1.10
N ALA A 80 -2.90 -8.46 1.54
CA ALA A 80 -1.88 -7.71 0.80
C ALA A 80 -0.60 -8.55 0.61
N ILE A 81 -0.13 -9.25 1.64
CA ILE A 81 1.04 -10.14 1.53
C ILE A 81 0.77 -11.28 0.52
N SER A 82 -0.37 -11.95 0.62
CA SER A 82 -0.74 -13.02 -0.31
C SER A 82 -0.84 -12.51 -1.74
N HIS A 83 -1.51 -11.38 -1.95
CA HIS A 83 -1.66 -10.78 -3.28
C HIS A 83 -0.32 -10.35 -3.86
N ALA A 84 0.53 -9.71 -3.06
CA ALA A 84 1.87 -9.30 -3.48
C ALA A 84 2.73 -10.49 -3.90
N THR A 85 2.70 -11.57 -3.13
CA THR A 85 3.43 -12.80 -3.44
C THR A 85 2.97 -13.39 -4.77
N ALA A 86 1.66 -13.42 -5.02
CA ALA A 86 1.08 -13.96 -6.26
C ALA A 86 1.40 -13.11 -7.50
N HIS A 87 1.63 -11.81 -7.35
CA HIS A 87 1.78 -10.86 -8.47
C HIS A 87 3.16 -10.21 -8.56
N GLY A 88 4.15 -10.68 -7.79
CA GLY A 88 5.50 -10.11 -7.78
C GLY A 88 5.55 -8.65 -7.28
N LEU A 89 4.63 -8.26 -6.40
CA LEU A 89 4.65 -6.95 -5.74
C LEU A 89 5.43 -7.03 -4.42
N THR A 90 5.79 -5.87 -3.90
CA THR A 90 6.50 -5.70 -2.63
C THR A 90 5.59 -4.99 -1.65
N THR A 91 5.43 -5.55 -0.45
CA THR A 91 4.79 -4.86 0.68
C THR A 91 5.84 -4.41 1.67
N ILE A 92 5.44 -3.50 2.57
CA ILE A 92 6.29 -2.97 3.64
C ILE A 92 6.96 -4.06 4.52
N TRP A 93 6.32 -5.23 4.65
CA TRP A 93 6.79 -6.34 5.49
C TRP A 93 7.93 -7.15 4.89
N ALA A 94 8.17 -7.01 3.59
CA ALA A 94 9.24 -7.74 2.90
C ALA A 94 10.60 -7.04 2.98
N VAL A 95 10.60 -5.74 3.31
CA VAL A 95 11.75 -4.85 3.08
C VAL A 95 12.78 -4.90 4.20
N TRP A 96 12.36 -5.06 5.45
CA TRP A 96 13.25 -4.99 6.61
C TRP A 96 13.29 -6.30 7.41
N PRO A 97 14.34 -6.52 8.23
CA PRO A 97 14.50 -7.75 9.01
C PRO A 97 13.31 -8.07 9.91
N CYS A 98 12.95 -9.36 10.00
CA CYS A 98 11.75 -9.80 10.72
C CYS A 98 11.76 -9.50 12.22
N TYR A 99 12.92 -9.39 12.86
CA TYR A 99 13.03 -9.11 14.30
C TYR A 99 12.43 -7.74 14.66
N LEU A 100 12.40 -6.80 13.71
CA LEU A 100 11.79 -5.48 13.89
C LEU A 100 10.28 -5.54 14.09
N TYR A 101 9.64 -6.64 13.70
CA TYR A 101 8.21 -6.89 13.84
C TYR A 101 7.87 -7.75 15.06
N ASN A 102 8.84 -8.04 15.94
CA ASN A 102 8.61 -8.84 17.14
C ASN A 102 7.85 -8.04 18.21
N HIS A 103 6.59 -8.37 18.43
CA HIS A 103 5.71 -7.71 19.40
C HIS A 103 5.73 -8.32 20.81
N LEU A 104 6.48 -9.41 21.02
CA LEU A 104 6.46 -10.12 22.31
C LEU A 104 6.96 -9.23 23.45
N ASN A 105 6.22 -9.16 24.55
CA ASN A 105 6.62 -8.41 25.73
C ASN A 105 7.53 -9.28 26.64
N THR A 106 8.70 -9.64 26.13
CA THR A 106 9.66 -10.52 26.81
C THR A 106 11.03 -9.87 26.91
N THR A 107 11.80 -10.16 27.96
CA THR A 107 13.07 -9.49 28.26
C THR A 107 14.18 -9.74 27.23
N ASP A 108 14.04 -10.78 26.42
CA ASP A 108 14.91 -11.11 25.30
C ASP A 108 14.53 -10.38 24.00
N ASN A 109 13.37 -9.71 23.94
CA ASN A 109 12.97 -8.91 22.79
C ASN A 109 13.47 -7.46 22.94
N PRO A 110 14.44 -7.02 22.11
CA PRO A 110 14.94 -5.64 22.17
C PRO A 110 13.88 -4.61 21.73
N MET A 111 12.90 -5.02 20.93
CA MET A 111 11.83 -4.15 20.43
C MET A 111 10.67 -3.97 21.41
N ARG A 112 10.67 -4.68 22.55
CA ARG A 112 9.53 -4.68 23.50
C ARG A 112 9.12 -3.29 23.95
N CYS A 113 10.09 -2.39 24.21
CA CYS A 113 9.79 -1.04 24.69
C CYS A 113 9.19 -0.14 23.61
N ILE A 114 9.48 -0.40 22.34
CA ILE A 114 8.90 0.34 21.22
C ILE A 114 7.48 -0.17 20.96
N HIS A 115 7.30 -1.48 20.89
CA HIS A 115 6.02 -2.07 20.50
C HIS A 115 4.96 -2.09 21.60
N ASN A 116 5.35 -2.09 22.88
CA ASN A 116 4.40 -2.02 24.00
C ASN A 116 4.07 -0.59 24.45
N ASP A 117 4.67 0.42 23.83
CA ASP A 117 4.38 1.84 24.04
C ASP A 117 3.65 2.38 22.79
N ALA A 118 2.41 2.85 22.96
CA ALA A 118 1.57 3.23 21.83
C ALA A 118 2.15 4.39 21.00
N THR A 119 2.81 5.35 21.66
CA THR A 119 3.41 6.53 21.01
C THR A 119 4.64 6.10 20.23
N LYS A 120 5.54 5.33 20.85
CA LYS A 120 6.76 4.84 20.18
C LYS A 120 6.43 3.89 19.03
N ARG A 121 5.46 3.00 19.21
CA ARG A 121 4.97 2.11 18.16
C ARG A 121 4.44 2.89 16.96
N THR A 122 3.66 3.95 17.21
CA THR A 122 3.13 4.81 16.16
C THR A 122 4.26 5.49 15.39
N MET A 123 5.19 6.14 16.10
CA MET A 123 6.36 6.78 15.48
C MET A 123 7.19 5.80 14.63
N PHE A 124 7.42 4.60 15.14
CA PHE A 124 8.17 3.55 14.47
C PHE A 124 7.54 3.20 13.12
N TYR A 125 6.24 2.87 13.11
CA TYR A 125 5.54 2.50 11.88
C TYR A 125 5.37 3.66 10.91
N GLU A 126 5.16 4.89 11.39
CA GLU A 126 5.08 6.06 10.51
C GLU A 126 6.44 6.34 9.83
N ASN A 127 7.56 6.19 10.55
CA ASN A 127 8.89 6.33 9.96
C ASN A 127 9.19 5.25 8.92
N MET A 128 8.83 4.00 9.22
CA MET A 128 8.96 2.86 8.30
C MET A 128 8.11 3.05 7.04
N SER A 129 6.84 3.42 7.21
CA SER A 129 5.91 3.71 6.11
C SER A 129 6.37 4.88 5.24
N ARG A 130 6.91 5.95 5.84
CA ARG A 130 7.50 7.07 5.09
C ARG A 130 8.69 6.61 4.26
N ALA A 131 9.57 5.77 4.81
CA ALA A 131 10.70 5.22 4.08
C ALA A 131 10.26 4.32 2.92
N PHE A 132 9.26 3.46 3.15
CA PHE A 132 8.68 2.61 2.10
C PHE A 132 8.09 3.44 0.96
N ALA A 133 7.32 4.48 1.30
CA ALA A 133 6.73 5.41 0.35
C ALA A 133 7.78 6.17 -0.48
N LYS A 134 8.88 6.61 0.15
CA LYS A 134 10.02 7.25 -0.53
C LYS A 134 10.76 6.31 -1.50
N LYS A 135 10.72 4.99 -1.29
CA LYS A 135 11.34 4.00 -2.19
C LYS A 135 10.44 3.64 -3.38
N ALA A 136 9.16 4.00 -3.35
CA ALA A 136 8.23 3.69 -4.43
C ALA A 136 8.44 4.59 -5.65
N ASN A 137 8.36 4.01 -6.85
CA ASN A 137 8.57 4.73 -8.10
C ASN A 137 7.60 4.24 -9.20
N GLY A 138 7.15 5.17 -10.05
CA GLY A 138 6.18 4.91 -11.12
C GLY A 138 4.74 4.76 -10.60
N SER A 139 4.05 3.72 -11.06
CA SER A 139 2.67 3.41 -10.68
C SER A 139 2.64 2.48 -9.47
N VAL A 140 1.98 2.90 -8.40
CA VAL A 140 1.82 2.08 -7.19
C VAL A 140 0.38 1.65 -7.03
N VAL A 141 0.16 0.60 -6.23
CA VAL A 141 -1.18 0.11 -5.92
C VAL A 141 -1.45 0.16 -4.41
N VAL A 142 -2.68 0.51 -4.04
CA VAL A 142 -3.19 0.41 -2.67
C VAL A 142 -4.37 -0.55 -2.62
N MET A 143 -4.30 -1.57 -1.78
CA MET A 143 -5.41 -2.47 -1.52
C MET A 143 -6.39 -1.85 -0.51
N HIS A 144 -7.68 -1.84 -0.86
CA HIS A 144 -8.75 -1.29 -0.02
C HIS A 144 -9.87 -2.30 0.21
N GLY A 145 -10.53 -2.21 1.37
CA GLY A 145 -11.53 -3.19 1.79
C GLY A 145 -12.77 -3.15 0.89
N ALA A 146 -13.38 -4.31 0.64
CA ALA A 146 -14.57 -4.41 -0.19
C ALA A 146 -15.73 -3.53 0.28
N ASP A 147 -15.96 -3.46 1.59
CA ASP A 147 -17.11 -2.78 2.21
C ASP A 147 -17.07 -1.26 2.02
N ASP A 148 -15.88 -0.68 1.88
CA ASP A 148 -15.66 0.77 1.71
C ASP A 148 -15.01 1.09 0.36
N TYR A 149 -15.05 0.15 -0.59
CA TYR A 149 -14.27 0.27 -1.82
C TYR A 149 -14.64 1.49 -2.66
N ASP A 150 -15.89 1.98 -2.60
CA ASP A 150 -16.29 3.19 -3.34
C ASP A 150 -15.63 4.47 -2.80
N LYS A 151 -15.21 4.48 -1.54
CA LYS A 151 -14.61 5.64 -0.89
C LYS A 151 -13.12 5.76 -1.22
N PRO A 152 -12.54 6.98 -1.15
CA PRO A 152 -11.09 7.14 -1.18
C PRO A 152 -10.45 6.39 0.01
N PRO A 153 -9.35 5.65 -0.20
CA PRO A 153 -8.70 4.91 0.87
C PRO A 153 -7.92 5.93 1.69
N MET A 154 -8.53 6.57 2.69
CA MET A 154 -7.87 7.61 3.49
C MET A 154 -7.58 7.18 4.93
N ASP A 155 -7.87 5.93 5.26
CA ASP A 155 -7.72 5.41 6.61
C ASP A 155 -6.26 5.09 6.98
N GLY A 156 -5.97 5.20 8.27
CA GLY A 156 -4.74 4.67 8.87
C GLY A 156 -3.47 5.44 8.50
N ILE A 157 -2.35 4.72 8.46
CA ILE A 157 -1.02 5.29 8.14
C ILE A 157 -0.95 5.66 6.65
N TRP A 158 -1.63 4.89 5.78
CA TRP A 158 -1.68 5.15 4.35
C TRP A 158 -2.13 6.59 4.03
N GLY A 159 -3.33 6.98 4.49
CA GLY A 159 -3.88 8.31 4.17
C GLY A 159 -3.14 9.47 4.85
N ARG A 160 -2.61 9.25 6.05
CA ARG A 160 -1.94 10.29 6.85
C ARG A 160 -0.45 10.46 6.51
N VAL A 161 0.24 9.41 6.08
CA VAL A 161 1.70 9.40 5.94
C VAL A 161 2.12 8.98 4.54
N GLU A 162 1.73 7.81 4.08
CA GLU A 162 2.28 7.23 2.84
C GLU A 162 1.86 8.02 1.60
N LEU A 163 0.56 8.28 1.45
CA LEU A 163 0.03 9.02 0.30
C LEU A 163 0.57 10.47 0.24
N PRO A 164 0.57 11.27 1.33
CA PRO A 164 1.21 12.58 1.31
C PRO A 164 2.71 12.51 0.96
N THR A 165 3.46 11.56 1.55
CA THR A 165 4.90 11.39 1.25
C THR A 165 5.16 11.18 -0.23
N MET A 166 4.33 10.39 -0.93
CA MET A 166 4.48 10.15 -2.37
C MET A 166 4.08 11.36 -3.22
N LYS A 167 3.09 12.14 -2.78
CA LYS A 167 2.67 13.37 -3.47
C LYS A 167 3.73 14.46 -3.39
N ASP A 168 4.42 14.55 -2.25
CA ASP A 168 5.47 15.53 -2.00
C ASP A 168 6.80 15.17 -2.67
N GLY A 169 7.04 13.88 -2.95
CA GLY A 169 8.18 13.42 -3.75
C GLY A 169 7.88 13.39 -5.25
N ASP A 170 8.86 12.96 -6.06
CA ASP A 170 8.73 12.88 -7.53
C ASP A 170 8.69 11.45 -8.10
N GLY A 171 8.96 10.44 -7.26
CA GLY A 171 9.06 9.04 -7.73
C GLY A 171 7.73 8.48 -8.24
N VAL A 172 6.61 8.81 -7.60
CA VAL A 172 5.31 8.19 -7.93
C VAL A 172 4.53 9.06 -8.92
N SER A 173 4.12 8.45 -10.02
CA SER A 173 3.34 9.08 -11.11
C SER A 173 1.85 8.78 -11.02
N SER A 174 1.46 7.65 -10.44
CA SER A 174 0.05 7.30 -10.23
C SER A 174 -0.16 6.33 -9.07
N VAL A 175 -1.35 6.39 -8.48
CA VAL A 175 -1.83 5.45 -7.47
C VAL A 175 -3.09 4.79 -8.00
N GLY A 176 -3.00 3.47 -8.21
CA GLY A 176 -4.12 2.58 -8.42
C GLY A 176 -4.68 2.10 -7.08
N LYS A 177 -5.99 1.98 -6.98
CA LYS A 177 -6.66 1.31 -5.87
C LYS A 177 -7.17 -0.03 -6.36
N ILE A 178 -6.90 -1.10 -5.63
CA ILE A 178 -7.42 -2.44 -5.90
C ILE A 178 -8.32 -2.90 -4.77
N LYS A 179 -9.35 -3.69 -5.11
CA LYS A 179 -10.20 -4.33 -4.11
C LYS A 179 -9.41 -5.42 -3.38
N ASP A 180 -9.83 -5.81 -2.19
CA ASP A 180 -9.11 -6.76 -1.34
C ASP A 180 -9.11 -8.22 -1.86
N ASP A 181 -9.97 -8.53 -2.82
CA ASP A 181 -9.94 -9.75 -3.65
C ASP A 181 -9.13 -9.60 -4.95
N GLY A 182 -8.64 -8.39 -5.25
CA GLY A 182 -7.91 -8.05 -6.47
C GLY A 182 -8.76 -7.94 -7.74
N SER A 183 -10.09 -8.05 -7.64
CA SER A 183 -10.99 -8.12 -8.81
C SER A 183 -11.18 -6.79 -9.53
N GLU A 184 -11.04 -5.68 -8.82
CA GLU A 184 -11.30 -4.34 -9.35
C GLU A 184 -10.07 -3.45 -9.19
N HIS A 185 -9.81 -2.61 -10.19
CA HIS A 185 -8.73 -1.64 -10.20
C HIS A 185 -9.24 -0.27 -10.68
N LYS A 186 -9.10 0.74 -9.83
CA LYS A 186 -9.45 2.13 -10.12
C LYS A 186 -8.27 3.07 -9.86
N VAL A 187 -7.91 3.91 -10.81
CA VAL A 187 -6.92 4.96 -10.56
C VAL A 187 -7.54 6.03 -9.66
N VAL A 188 -6.91 6.29 -8.51
CA VAL A 188 -7.40 7.26 -7.50
C VAL A 188 -6.58 8.54 -7.45
N TRP A 189 -5.36 8.51 -7.98
CA TRP A 189 -4.52 9.69 -8.09
C TRP A 189 -3.53 9.56 -9.26
N ARG A 190 -3.23 10.67 -9.92
CA ARG A 190 -2.16 10.82 -10.90
C ARG A 190 -1.44 12.14 -10.67
N ARG A 191 -0.13 12.15 -10.87
CA ARG A 191 0.64 13.38 -11.00
C ARG A 191 0.20 14.08 -12.27
N LYS A 192 -0.11 15.37 -12.16
CA LYS A 192 -0.35 16.22 -13.32
C LYS A 192 0.92 16.30 -14.14
N SER A 193 0.82 16.02 -15.44
CA SER A 193 1.93 16.23 -16.37
C SER A 193 1.73 17.60 -16.99
N GLU A 194 2.67 18.51 -16.80
CA GLU A 194 2.62 19.86 -17.38
C GLU A 194 2.36 19.82 -18.89
N LYS A 195 2.93 18.83 -19.59
CA LYS A 195 2.75 18.65 -21.03
C LYS A 195 1.32 18.22 -21.38
N VAL A 196 0.72 17.33 -20.60
CA VAL A 196 -0.66 16.86 -20.84
C VAL A 196 -1.66 17.94 -20.49
N ASP A 197 -1.42 18.68 -19.40
CA ASP A 197 -2.28 19.78 -18.98
C ASP A 197 -2.22 20.94 -19.99
N HIS A 198 -1.05 21.24 -20.54
CA HIS A 198 -0.91 22.26 -21.59
C HIS A 198 -1.69 21.90 -22.85
N ILE A 199 -1.55 20.66 -23.35
CA ILE A 199 -2.30 20.16 -24.52
C ILE A 199 -3.80 20.13 -24.21
N ALA A 200 -4.20 19.72 -23.00
CA ALA A 200 -5.61 19.66 -22.62
C ALA A 200 -6.26 21.05 -22.59
N GLU A 201 -5.56 22.07 -22.10
CA GLU A 201 -6.05 23.45 -22.15
C GLU A 201 -6.05 24.02 -23.58
N GLU A 202 -5.07 23.66 -24.43
CA GLU A 202 -5.05 24.03 -25.84
C GLU A 202 -6.27 23.45 -26.60
N VAL A 203 -6.53 22.14 -26.46
CA VAL A 203 -7.69 21.47 -27.07
C VAL A 203 -9.02 22.06 -26.56
N LYS A 204 -9.09 22.41 -25.28
CA LYS A 204 -10.26 23.03 -24.69
C LYS A 204 -10.49 24.43 -25.26
N GLN A 205 -9.43 25.21 -25.50
CA GLN A 205 -9.51 26.52 -26.11
C GLN A 205 -10.00 26.43 -27.57
N GLU A 206 -9.45 25.51 -28.36
CA GLU A 206 -9.91 25.25 -29.73
C GLU A 206 -11.41 24.88 -29.78
N ARG A 207 -11.86 24.08 -28.82
CA ARG A 207 -13.28 23.70 -28.72
C ARG A 207 -14.20 24.89 -28.42
N ILE A 208 -13.73 25.85 -27.61
CA ILE A 208 -14.47 27.09 -27.33
C ILE A 208 -14.56 27.94 -28.59
N GLU A 209 -13.45 28.09 -29.32
CA GLU A 209 -13.43 28.86 -30.56
C GLU A 209 -14.34 28.25 -31.64
N MET A 210 -14.34 26.92 -31.77
CA MET A 210 -15.21 26.21 -32.70
C MET A 210 -16.69 26.46 -32.40
N LYS A 211 -17.09 26.35 -31.11
CA LYS A 211 -18.46 26.68 -30.69
C LYS A 211 -18.85 28.11 -30.98
N LYS A 212 -17.91 29.05 -30.83
CA LYS A 212 -18.16 30.46 -31.14
C LYS A 212 -18.42 30.66 -32.63
N ARG A 213 -17.63 30.02 -33.50
CA ARG A 213 -17.83 30.05 -34.96
C ARG A 213 -19.17 29.46 -35.37
N ASP A 214 -19.60 28.35 -34.77
CA ASP A 214 -20.91 27.73 -35.07
C ASP A 214 -22.08 28.66 -34.73
N VAL A 215 -22.00 29.38 -33.61
CA VAL A 215 -23.01 30.37 -33.21
C VAL A 215 -23.05 31.54 -34.19
N GLU A 216 -21.88 32.06 -34.60
CA GLU A 216 -21.78 33.14 -35.59
C GLU A 216 -22.31 32.72 -36.96
N LEU A 217 -21.97 31.52 -37.43
CA LEU A 217 -22.47 30.96 -38.68
C LEU A 217 -23.99 30.76 -38.63
N GLY A 218 -24.52 30.26 -37.51
CA GLY A 218 -25.95 30.11 -37.29
C GLY A 218 -26.70 31.44 -37.35
N ALA A 219 -26.13 32.50 -36.76
CA ALA A 219 -26.70 33.85 -36.83
C ALA A 219 -26.69 34.41 -38.26
N GLN A 220 -25.59 34.23 -39.01
CA GLN A 220 -25.50 34.66 -40.41
C GLN A 220 -26.53 33.93 -41.30
N MET A 221 -26.66 32.62 -41.14
CA MET A 221 -27.66 31.83 -41.89
C MET A 221 -29.10 32.24 -41.55
N ALA A 222 -29.38 32.59 -40.30
CA ALA A 222 -30.69 33.10 -39.88
C ALA A 222 -31.00 34.46 -40.52
N CYS A 223 -30.03 35.37 -40.59
CA CYS A 223 -30.18 36.65 -41.29
C CYS A 223 -30.45 36.47 -42.79
N LEU A 224 -29.71 35.56 -43.46
CA LEU A 224 -29.94 35.27 -44.89
C LEU A 224 -31.35 34.72 -45.14
N ARG A 225 -31.82 33.78 -44.31
CA ARG A 225 -33.21 33.29 -44.40
C ARG A 225 -34.25 34.37 -44.16
N ALA A 226 -34.02 35.29 -43.21
CA ALA A 226 -34.95 36.39 -42.98
C ALA A 226 -35.04 37.33 -44.19
N SER A 227 -33.91 37.58 -44.88
CA SER A 227 -33.90 38.38 -46.11
C SER A 227 -34.54 37.67 -47.31
N GLU A 228 -34.55 36.34 -47.33
CA GLU A 228 -35.17 35.54 -48.39
C GLU A 228 -36.71 35.51 -48.26
N TYR A 229 -37.25 35.62 -47.04
CA TYR A 229 -38.68 35.73 -46.78
C TYR A 229 -39.27 37.12 -47.15
N ASP A 230 -38.50 38.20 -47.03
CA ASP A 230 -38.94 39.57 -47.35
C ASP A 230 -39.16 39.81 -48.86
N TRP A 231 -38.63 38.94 -49.72
CA TRP A 231 -38.83 38.99 -51.18
C TRP A 231 -40.14 38.35 -51.64
N TYR A 232 -40.73 37.43 -50.87
CA TYR A 232 -41.94 36.70 -51.28
C TYR A 232 -43.25 37.43 -50.91
N ASP A 233 -43.22 38.34 -49.93
CA ASP A 233 -44.41 39.09 -49.47
C ASP A 233 -44.60 40.45 -50.18
N ASN A 234 -43.70 40.85 -51.10
CA ASN A 234 -43.76 42.11 -51.85
C ASN A 234 -44.15 41.94 -53.34
N ILE A 235 -44.70 40.78 -53.71
CA ILE A 235 -45.28 40.56 -55.04
C ILE A 235 -46.80 40.73 -54.91
N ASP A 236 -47.25 41.98 -55.07
CA ASP A 236 -48.66 42.31 -55.31
C ASP A 236 -49.13 41.57 -56.57
N TRP A 237 -50.14 40.70 -56.41
CA TRP A 237 -50.96 40.18 -57.50
C TRP A 237 -52.13 41.13 -57.78
#